data_AF-B7QFD5-F1
#
_entry.id   AF-B7QFD5-F1
#
_cell.length_a   1.000
_cell.length_b   1.000
_cell.length_c   1.000
_cell.angle_alpha   90.00
_cell.angle_beta   90.00
_cell.angle_gamma   90.00
#
_symmetry.space_group_name_H-M   'P 1'
#
loop_
_entity.id
_entity.type
_entity.pdbx_description
1 polymer ?
#
loop_
_entity_poly.entity_id
_entity_poly.type
_entity_poly.pdbx_seq_one_letter_code
_entity_poly.pdbx_strand_id
1 'polypeptide(L)'
;MKDSILERYGGEEHLQVPPKELIFAQTEDYVEYSRHGEVIRGGEKPIIRSKYEEHVLINNHTSVWGSFWKDFQWGYKCCHSFIKNSYCTGASGKDIQLMVCTLL
;
A
#
# COMPACT_ATOMS: atom_id res chain seq x y z
N MET A 1 -26.82 34.18 -14.19
CA MET A 1 -27.41 34.76 -12.95
C MET A 1 -26.34 35.05 -11.90
N LYS A 2 -25.40 34.12 -11.63
CA LYS A 2 -24.29 34.37 -10.70
C LYS A 2 -23.31 35.43 -11.22
N ASP A 3 -22.98 35.40 -12.52
CA ASP A 3 -21.99 36.30 -13.13
C ASP A 3 -22.42 37.77 -13.11
N SER A 4 -23.70 38.05 -13.37
CA SER A 4 -24.26 39.42 -13.32
C SER A 4 -24.29 40.04 -11.93
N ILE A 5 -24.29 39.20 -10.87
CA ILE A 5 -24.22 39.66 -9.48
C ILE A 5 -22.75 39.91 -9.10
N LEU A 6 -21.83 39.04 -9.55
CA LEU A 6 -20.39 39.19 -9.36
C LEU A 6 -19.84 40.46 -10.02
N GLU A 7 -20.27 40.80 -11.24
CA GLU A 7 -19.85 42.03 -11.92
C GLU A 7 -20.35 43.31 -11.21
N ARG A 8 -21.54 43.27 -10.61
CA ARG A 8 -22.12 44.43 -9.91
C ARG A 8 -21.56 44.66 -8.51
N TYR A 9 -21.25 43.58 -7.81
CA TYR A 9 -20.91 43.63 -6.38
C TYR A 9 -19.49 43.19 -6.05
N GLY A 10 -18.71 42.70 -7.03
CA GLY A 10 -17.33 42.27 -6.84
C GLY A 10 -17.18 41.06 -5.91
N GLY A 11 -15.94 40.67 -5.60
CA GLY A 11 -15.64 39.63 -4.59
C GLY A 11 -15.16 38.28 -5.14
N GLU A 12 -14.70 38.21 -6.39
CA GLU A 12 -14.10 37.00 -6.97
C GLU A 12 -12.87 36.51 -6.17
N GLU A 13 -12.12 37.45 -5.58
CA GLU A 13 -10.94 37.20 -4.75
C GLU A 13 -11.21 36.44 -3.44
N HIS A 14 -12.44 36.51 -2.92
CA HIS A 14 -12.87 35.80 -1.71
C HIS A 14 -13.53 34.45 -1.98
N LEU A 15 -13.74 34.12 -3.26
CA LEU A 15 -14.34 32.84 -3.67
C LEU A 15 -13.32 31.69 -3.62
N GLN A 16 -12.04 32.04 -3.77
CA GLN A 16 -10.94 31.09 -3.63
C GLN A 16 -10.65 30.88 -2.15
N VAL A 17 -10.95 29.66 -1.68
CA VAL A 17 -10.68 29.26 -0.30
C VAL A 17 -9.17 29.34 -0.07
N PRO A 18 -8.69 30.13 0.91
CA PRO A 18 -7.28 30.17 1.27
C PRO A 18 -6.75 28.77 1.60
N PRO A 19 -5.44 28.51 1.49
CA PRO A 19 -4.87 27.22 1.87
C PRO A 19 -5.30 26.88 3.30
N LYS A 20 -5.72 25.62 3.52
CA LYS A 20 -6.29 25.16 4.79
C LYS A 20 -5.40 25.50 6.00
N GLU A 21 -4.09 25.52 5.79
CA GLU A 21 -3.09 25.91 6.79
C GLU A 21 -3.27 27.34 7.32
N LEU A 22 -3.66 28.31 6.48
CA LEU A 22 -3.95 29.68 6.93
C LEU A 22 -5.30 29.80 7.65
N ILE A 23 -6.27 28.96 7.28
CA ILE A 23 -7.60 28.94 7.91
C ILE A 23 -7.52 28.34 9.31
N PHE A 24 -6.68 27.31 9.49
CA PHE A 24 -6.45 26.61 10.74
C PHE A 24 -5.08 26.97 11.34
N ALA A 25 -4.63 28.21 11.19
CA ALA A 25 -3.30 28.67 11.59
C ALA A 25 -2.95 28.42 13.07
N GLN A 26 -3.95 28.12 13.91
CA GLN A 26 -3.78 27.70 15.29
C GLN A 26 -4.01 26.18 15.39
N THR A 27 -2.92 25.42 15.52
CA THR A 27 -2.95 23.98 15.81
C THR A 27 -2.41 23.75 17.22
N GLU A 28 -3.29 23.36 18.15
CA GLU A 28 -2.91 22.96 19.52
C GLU A 28 -2.64 21.46 19.56
N ASP A 29 -1.63 21.00 18.82
CA ASP A 29 -1.20 19.61 18.85
C ASP A 29 -0.51 19.31 20.19
N TYR A 30 -1.32 18.83 21.14
CA TYR A 30 -0.88 18.51 22.49
C TYR A 30 -0.48 17.03 22.60
N VAL A 31 0.78 16.79 22.95
CA VAL A 31 1.32 15.45 23.22
C VAL A 31 1.57 15.30 24.71
N GLU A 32 0.93 14.31 25.30
CA GLU A 32 1.15 13.96 26.69
C GLU A 32 2.18 12.85 26.82
N TYR A 33 3.14 13.01 27.73
CA TYR A 33 4.18 12.03 28.01
C TYR A 33 4.00 11.40 29.40
N SER A 34 4.28 10.11 29.50
CA SER A 34 4.42 9.41 30.78
C SER A 34 5.69 9.85 31.50
N ARG A 35 5.81 9.58 32.80
CA ARG A 35 7.06 9.79 33.56
C ARG A 35 8.26 9.09 32.93
N HIS A 36 8.03 7.99 32.22
CA HIS A 36 9.05 7.20 31.53
C HIS A 36 9.35 7.69 30.11
N GLY A 37 8.71 8.77 29.65
CA GLY A 37 8.92 9.36 28.33
C GLY A 37 8.07 8.76 27.21
N GLU A 38 7.12 7.89 27.53
CA GLU A 38 6.22 7.27 26.54
C GLU A 38 5.05 8.19 26.20
N VAL A 39 4.68 8.31 24.92
CA VAL A 39 3.54 9.12 24.49
C VAL A 39 2.23 8.42 24.87
N ILE A 40 1.43 9.04 25.73
CA ILE A 40 0.14 8.50 26.20
C ILE A 40 -1.05 9.03 25.39
N ARG A 41 -1.00 10.29 24.94
CA ARG A 41 -2.05 10.96 24.14
C ARG A 41 -1.43 11.91 23.12
N GLY A 42 -2.07 12.06 21.96
CA GLY A 42 -1.64 12.99 20.91
C GLY A 42 -0.60 12.45 19.92
N GLY A 43 -0.07 11.24 20.13
CA GLY A 43 0.80 10.60 19.15
C GLY A 43 0.04 10.09 17.93
N GLU A 44 0.69 10.09 16.77
CA GLU A 44 0.21 9.38 15.59
C GLU A 44 0.01 7.90 15.94
N LYS A 45 -1.17 7.35 15.64
CA LYS A 45 -1.46 5.94 15.91
C LYS A 45 -0.44 5.09 15.14
N PRO A 46 0.32 4.21 15.81
CA PRO A 46 1.24 3.34 15.10
C PRO A 46 0.45 2.47 14.12
N ILE A 47 1.05 2.22 12.96
CA ILE A 47 0.50 1.27 11.99
C ILE A 47 0.40 -0.08 12.70
N ILE A 48 -0.82 -0.57 12.87
CA ILE A 48 -1.09 -1.86 13.52
C ILE A 48 -0.50 -2.94 12.61
N ARG A 49 0.61 -3.53 13.04
CA ARG A 49 1.21 -4.69 12.39
C ARG A 49 0.78 -5.95 13.12
N SER A 50 0.55 -7.03 12.38
CA SER A 50 0.30 -8.33 12.98
C SER A 50 1.57 -8.87 13.67
N LYS A 51 1.42 -9.85 14.57
CA LYS A 51 2.55 -10.48 15.28
C LYS A 51 3.54 -11.18 14.33
N TYR A 52 3.08 -11.58 13.15
CA TYR A 52 3.85 -12.40 12.21
C TYR A 52 4.41 -11.55 11.08
N GLU A 53 5.63 -11.86 10.66
CA GLU A 53 6.25 -11.23 9.50
C GLU A 53 5.47 -11.62 8.24
N GLU A 54 4.79 -10.63 7.68
CA GLU A 54 4.13 -10.74 6.38
C GLU A 54 5.13 -10.48 5.24
N HIS A 55 4.80 -10.96 4.05
CA HIS A 55 5.59 -10.73 2.83
C HIS A 55 7.05 -11.24 2.88
N VAL A 56 7.34 -12.29 3.68
CA VAL A 56 8.65 -12.96 3.64
C VAL A 56 8.80 -13.71 2.31
N LEU A 57 9.61 -13.15 1.42
CA LEU A 57 9.94 -13.70 0.12
C LEU A 57 11.22 -14.53 0.22
N ILE A 58 11.10 -15.83 -0.07
CA ILE A 58 12.22 -16.77 0.00
C ILE A 58 12.93 -16.76 -1.36
N ASN A 59 14.26 -16.85 -1.39
CA ASN A 59 15.08 -17.14 -2.59
C ASN A 59 14.72 -16.32 -3.85
N ASN A 60 14.55 -15.01 -3.67
CA ASN A 60 14.30 -14.02 -4.74
C ASN A 60 12.98 -14.22 -5.51
N HIS A 61 12.00 -14.90 -4.89
CA HIS A 61 10.63 -14.94 -5.41
C HIS A 61 9.92 -13.60 -5.15
N THR A 62 8.97 -13.22 -6.02
CA THR A 62 8.09 -12.03 -5.81
C THR A 62 6.73 -12.39 -5.23
N SER A 63 6.48 -13.69 -5.02
CA SER A 63 5.22 -14.22 -4.51
C SER A 63 5.50 -15.29 -3.47
N VAL A 64 4.65 -15.39 -2.44
CA VAL A 64 4.75 -16.40 -1.38
C VAL A 64 4.41 -17.80 -1.93
N TRP A 65 4.97 -18.84 -1.32
CA TRP A 65 4.60 -20.24 -1.61
C TRP A 65 3.10 -20.47 -1.42
N GLY A 66 2.47 -21.21 -2.33
CA GLY A 66 1.01 -21.44 -2.31
C GLY A 66 0.20 -20.34 -3.01
N SER A 67 0.87 -19.37 -3.64
CA SER A 67 0.22 -18.35 -4.48
C SER A 67 -0.22 -18.89 -5.85
N PHE A 68 0.18 -20.11 -6.21
CA PHE A 68 -0.18 -20.78 -7.46
C PHE A 68 -0.61 -22.22 -7.19
N TRP A 69 -1.64 -22.69 -7.92
CA TRP A 69 -2.18 -24.05 -7.82
C TRP A 69 -2.47 -24.59 -9.21
N LYS A 70 -1.98 -25.78 -9.52
CA LYS A 70 -2.29 -26.51 -10.76
C LYS A 70 -2.07 -28.01 -10.54
N ASP A 71 -2.91 -28.84 -11.13
CA ASP A 71 -2.79 -30.32 -11.13
C ASP A 71 -2.54 -30.93 -9.74
N PHE A 72 -3.31 -30.48 -8.74
CA PHE A 72 -3.18 -30.89 -7.33
C PHE A 72 -1.85 -30.52 -6.65
N GLN A 73 -1.10 -29.59 -7.23
CA GLN A 73 0.19 -29.12 -6.70
C GLN A 73 0.16 -27.61 -6.44
N TRP A 74 0.70 -27.23 -5.27
CA TRP A 74 0.93 -25.84 -4.90
C TRP A 74 2.31 -25.39 -5.36
N GLY A 75 2.43 -24.13 -5.78
CA GLY A 75 3.68 -23.54 -6.23
C GLY A 75 3.74 -22.03 -6.04
N TYR A 76 4.76 -21.43 -6.64
CA TYR A 76 4.97 -19.97 -6.65
C TYR A 76 4.35 -19.31 -7.90
N LYS A 77 3.59 -18.22 -7.75
CA LYS A 77 3.00 -17.47 -8.88
C LYS A 77 4.04 -16.77 -9.76
N CYS A 78 5.19 -16.39 -9.21
CA CYS A 78 6.24 -15.68 -9.94
C CYS A 78 6.89 -16.50 -11.06
N CYS A 79 7.08 -17.81 -10.88
CA CYS A 79 7.78 -18.67 -11.84
C CYS A 79 7.10 -20.03 -12.08
N HIS A 80 5.96 -20.27 -11.44
CA HIS A 80 5.18 -21.52 -11.47
C HIS A 80 5.97 -22.78 -11.06
N SER A 81 7.00 -22.63 -10.22
CA SER A 81 7.72 -23.76 -9.65
C SER A 81 6.90 -24.44 -8.56
N PHE A 82 6.83 -25.77 -8.61
CA PHE A 82 6.22 -26.64 -7.59
C PHE A 82 7.23 -27.16 -6.56
N ILE A 83 8.46 -26.62 -6.53
CA ILE A 83 9.48 -27.01 -5.56
C ILE A 83 9.63 -25.91 -4.51
N LYS A 84 9.27 -26.23 -3.26
CA LYS A 84 9.39 -25.30 -2.13
C LYS A 84 10.87 -24.96 -1.89
N ASN A 85 11.17 -23.69 -1.63
CA ASN A 85 12.53 -23.16 -1.44
C ASN A 85 13.45 -23.27 -2.67
N SER A 86 12.94 -23.54 -3.87
CA SER A 86 13.72 -23.38 -5.09
C SER A 86 14.07 -21.92 -5.35
N TYR A 87 15.14 -21.65 -6.11
CA TYR A 87 15.43 -20.29 -6.59
C TYR A 87 14.45 -19.87 -7.69
N CYS A 88 14.13 -18.58 -7.73
CA CYS A 88 13.23 -18.04 -8.75
C CYS A 88 13.84 -18.15 -10.15
N THR A 89 13.13 -18.84 -11.06
CA THR A 89 13.50 -18.99 -12.47
C THR A 89 12.90 -17.91 -13.38
N GLY A 90 12.12 -16.97 -12.82
CA GLY A 90 11.54 -15.87 -13.56
C GLY A 90 10.54 -16.30 -14.65
N ALA A 91 10.55 -15.58 -15.78
CA ALA A 91 9.64 -15.82 -16.91
C ALA A 91 9.81 -17.21 -17.54
N SER A 92 11.06 -17.71 -17.60
CA SER A 92 11.37 -19.01 -18.21
C SER A 92 10.60 -20.17 -17.58
N GLY A 93 10.34 -20.12 -16.27
CA GLY A 93 9.53 -21.14 -15.58
C GLY A 93 8.07 -21.19 -16.05
N LYS A 94 7.51 -20.03 -16.41
CA LYS A 94 6.14 -19.94 -16.96
C LYS A 94 6.09 -20.47 -18.38
N ASP A 95 7.05 -20.08 -19.21
CA ASP A 95 7.12 -20.51 -20.61
C ASP A 95 7.27 -22.03 -20.73
N ILE A 96 8.12 -22.64 -19.89
CA ILE A 96 8.27 -24.10 -19.84
C ILE A 96 6.94 -24.76 -19.48
N GLN A 97 6.21 -24.24 -18.49
CA GLN A 97 4.93 -24.83 -18.11
C GLN A 97 3.85 -24.64 -19.17
N LEU A 98 3.83 -23.51 -19.88
CA LEU A 98 2.93 -23.30 -21.01
C LEU A 98 3.25 -24.30 -22.13
N MET A 99 4.52 -24.48 -22.48
CA MET A 99 4.96 -25.46 -23.48
C MET A 99 4.55 -26.89 -23.12
N VAL A 100 4.77 -27.31 -21.87
CA VAL A 100 4.36 -28.65 -21.37
C VAL A 100 2.84 -28.82 -21.43
N CYS A 101 2.08 -27.76 -21.17
CA CYS A 101 0.61 -27.81 -21.22
C CYS A 101 0.03 -27.82 -22.63
N THR A 102 0.76 -27.29 -23.62
CA THR A 102 0.34 -27.28 -25.04
C THR A 102 0.74 -28.54 -25.81
N LEU A 103 1.63 -29.36 -25.24
CA LEU A 103 2.12 -30.61 -25.85
C LEU A 103 1.35 -31.85 -25.37
N LEU A 104 0.26 -31.65 -24.63
CA LEU A 104 -0.73 -32.65 -24.22
C LEU A 104 -2.12 -32.20 -24.70
#